data_AF-A0A1X3CYV9-F1
#
_entry.id   AF-A0A1X3CYV9-F1
#
_cell.length_a   1.000
_cell.length_b   1.000
_cell.length_c   1.000
_cell.angle_alpha   90.00
_cell.angle_beta   90.00
_cell.angle_gamma   90.00
#
_symmetry.space_group_name_H-M   'P 1'
#
loop_
_entity.id
_entity.type
_entity.pdbx_description
1 polymer ?
#
loop_
_entity_poly.entity_id
_entity_poly.type
_entity_poly.pdbx_seq_one_letter_code
_entity_poly.pdbx_strand_id
1 'polypeptide(L)'
;SSLATCATIGVAFSGMTQAFHANPAITAGAIVSGAFFGDKMSPLSDTTGIAASVVGIDLFEHIRNMMYTTVPAFVLTAALFVLFADASTANLDSIAAMKTQLLSSGLIHGYTLIPFAVLLILALRKINAIYT
;
A
#
# COMPACT_ATOMS: atom_id res chain seq x y z
N SER A 1 -6.45 -8.51 1.10
CA SER A 1 -7.72 -7.85 0.75
C SER A 1 -7.51 -6.36 0.58
N SER A 2 -7.85 -5.82 -0.59
CA SER A 2 -7.75 -4.40 -0.92
C SER A 2 -8.56 -3.50 0.02
N LEU A 3 -9.78 -3.91 0.38
CA LEU A 3 -10.68 -3.14 1.27
C LEU A 3 -10.13 -2.98 2.69
N ALA A 4 -9.52 -4.03 3.24
CA ALA A 4 -8.89 -3.98 4.55
C ALA A 4 -7.69 -3.02 4.57
N THR A 5 -6.90 -3.02 3.49
CA THR A 5 -5.78 -2.08 3.32
C THR A 5 -6.29 -0.64 3.21
N CYS A 6 -7.37 -0.39 2.47
CA CYS A 6 -8.02 0.93 2.43
C CYS A 6 -8.53 1.38 3.80
N ALA A 7 -9.14 0.47 4.58
CA ALA A 7 -9.73 0.80 5.88
C ALA A 7 -8.67 1.08 6.97
N THR A 8 -7.50 0.46 6.89
CA THR A 8 -6.44 0.61 7.90
C THR A 8 -5.46 1.72 7.52
N ILE A 9 -4.64 1.46 6.51
CA ILE A 9 -3.59 2.38 6.04
C ILE A 9 -4.21 3.54 5.27
N GLY A 10 -5.24 3.28 4.47
CA GLY A 10 -5.91 4.32 3.69
C GLY A 10 -6.58 5.39 4.55
N VAL A 11 -7.24 5.02 5.65
CA VAL A 11 -7.82 5.99 6.59
C VAL A 11 -6.74 6.85 7.25
N ALA A 12 -5.58 6.25 7.60
CA ALA A 12 -4.44 7.01 8.12
C ALA A 12 -3.93 8.04 7.10
N PHE A 13 -3.78 7.64 5.82
CA PHE A 13 -3.40 8.58 4.75
C PHE A 13 -4.45 9.66 4.48
N SER A 14 -5.74 9.29 4.52
CA SER A 14 -6.84 10.25 4.37
C SER A 14 -6.88 11.28 5.50
N GLY A 15 -6.50 10.90 6.73
CA GLY A 15 -6.36 11.84 7.84
C GLY A 15 -5.23 12.84 7.64
N MET A 16 -4.12 12.39 7.04
CA MET A 16 -2.98 13.26 6.71
C MET A 16 -3.26 14.20 5.53
N THR A 17 -4.18 13.86 4.61
CA THR A 17 -4.57 14.71 3.48
C THR A 17 -4.91 16.14 3.89
N GLN A 18 -5.65 16.31 5.00
CA GLN A 18 -6.03 17.64 5.49
C GLN A 18 -4.82 18.43 6.00
N ALA A 19 -3.87 17.75 6.67
CA ALA A 19 -2.67 18.39 7.19
C ALA A 19 -1.71 18.85 6.09
N PHE A 20 -1.68 18.15 4.96
CA PHE A 20 -0.87 18.51 3.79
C PHE A 20 -1.59 19.45 2.82
N HIS A 21 -2.83 19.88 3.12
CA HIS A 21 -3.69 20.63 2.20
C HIS A 21 -3.82 19.99 0.81
N ALA A 22 -3.72 18.66 0.75
CA ALA A 22 -3.76 17.92 -0.51
C ALA A 22 -5.21 17.73 -0.99
N ASN A 23 -5.41 17.59 -2.29
CA ASN A 23 -6.73 17.33 -2.87
C ASN A 23 -7.26 15.96 -2.39
N PRO A 24 -8.42 15.90 -1.70
CA PRO A 24 -8.96 14.66 -1.16
C PRO A 24 -9.41 13.68 -2.24
N ALA A 25 -9.87 14.14 -3.40
CA ALA A 25 -10.27 13.28 -4.50
C ALA A 25 -9.07 12.54 -5.11
N ILE A 26 -7.96 13.26 -5.33
CA ILE A 26 -6.71 12.67 -5.84
C ILE A 26 -6.14 11.71 -4.81
N THR A 27 -6.13 12.09 -3.54
CA THR A 27 -5.60 11.25 -2.46
C THR A 27 -6.43 9.96 -2.31
N ALA A 28 -7.76 10.05 -2.33
CA ALA A 28 -8.63 8.88 -2.27
C ALA A 28 -8.42 7.95 -3.47
N GLY A 29 -8.30 8.52 -4.68
CA GLY A 29 -7.98 7.75 -5.88
C GLY A 29 -6.64 7.03 -5.78
N ALA A 30 -5.61 7.70 -5.25
CA ALA A 30 -4.28 7.12 -5.03
C ALA A 30 -4.30 5.99 -3.99
N ILE A 31 -5.05 6.16 -2.89
CA ILE A 31 -5.20 5.14 -1.84
C ILE A 31 -5.89 3.89 -2.39
N VAL A 32 -7.04 4.06 -3.05
CA VAL A 32 -7.83 2.93 -3.57
C VAL A 32 -7.05 2.20 -4.68
N SER A 33 -6.49 2.92 -5.63
CA SER A 33 -5.72 2.31 -6.72
C SER A 33 -4.49 1.54 -6.20
N GLY A 34 -3.76 2.10 -5.22
CA GLY A 34 -2.62 1.43 -4.59
C GLY A 34 -3.03 0.17 -3.81
N ALA A 35 -4.15 0.21 -3.09
CA ALA A 35 -4.65 -0.95 -2.34
C ALA A 35 -5.07 -2.11 -3.27
N PHE A 36 -5.73 -1.82 -4.39
CA PHE A 36 -6.11 -2.82 -5.38
C PHE A 36 -4.90 -3.37 -6.14
N PHE A 37 -3.93 -2.50 -6.47
CA PHE A 37 -2.66 -2.94 -7.05
C PHE A 37 -1.93 -3.91 -6.12
N GLY A 38 -1.78 -3.54 -4.85
CA GLY A 38 -1.08 -4.35 -3.85
C GLY A 38 -1.76 -5.70 -3.61
N ASP A 39 -3.10 -5.74 -3.55
CA ASP A 39 -3.86 -6.98 -3.38
C ASP A 39 -3.62 -7.97 -4.53
N LYS A 40 -3.61 -7.47 -5.77
CA LYS A 40 -3.44 -8.30 -6.97
C LYS A 40 -2.03 -8.87 -7.14
N MET A 41 -1.02 -8.16 -6.63
CA MET A 41 0.39 -8.56 -6.73
C MET A 41 0.91 -9.27 -5.47
N SER A 42 0.09 -9.36 -4.41
CA SER A 42 0.54 -9.93 -3.15
C SER A 42 0.46 -11.45 -3.15
N PRO A 43 1.55 -12.17 -2.83
CA PRO A 43 1.54 -13.61 -2.61
C PRO A 43 0.76 -14.02 -1.34
N LEU A 44 0.43 -13.05 -0.48
CA LEU A 44 -0.38 -13.26 0.72
C LEU A 44 -1.88 -13.03 0.47
N SER A 45 -2.27 -12.61 -0.75
CA SER A 45 -3.68 -12.37 -1.05
C SER A 45 -4.42 -13.67 -1.31
N ASP A 46 -5.48 -13.92 -0.55
CA ASP A 46 -6.33 -15.10 -0.69
C ASP A 46 -6.96 -15.20 -2.09
N THR A 47 -7.34 -14.07 -2.69
CA THR A 47 -7.95 -14.03 -4.03
C THR A 47 -6.94 -14.43 -5.11
N THR A 48 -5.69 -13.97 -4.99
CA THR A 48 -4.58 -14.32 -5.89
C THR A 48 -4.17 -15.79 -5.71
N GLY A 49 -4.13 -16.27 -4.46
CA GLY A 49 -3.85 -17.67 -4.10
C GLY A 49 -4.87 -18.64 -4.68
N ILE A 50 -6.17 -18.36 -4.46
CA ILE A 50 -7.25 -19.20 -4.97
C ILE A 50 -7.28 -19.17 -6.50
N ALA A 51 -7.10 -18.00 -7.13
CA ALA A 51 -7.06 -17.89 -8.60
C ALA A 51 -5.96 -18.77 -9.22
N ALA A 52 -4.76 -18.75 -8.66
CA ALA A 52 -3.66 -19.61 -9.13
C ALA A 52 -3.97 -21.10 -8.93
N SER A 53 -4.55 -21.48 -7.78
CA SER A 53 -4.91 -22.87 -7.48
C SER A 53 -6.00 -23.44 -8.39
N VAL A 54 -7.00 -22.63 -8.77
CA VAL A 54 -8.10 -23.06 -9.66
C VAL A 54 -7.59 -23.28 -11.08
N VAL A 55 -6.62 -22.48 -11.52
CA VAL A 55 -5.99 -22.59 -12.85
C VAL A 55 -4.89 -23.66 -12.88
N GLY A 56 -4.44 -24.15 -11.71
CA GLY A 56 -3.44 -25.22 -11.60
C GLY A 56 -2.02 -24.77 -11.90
N ILE A 57 -1.71 -23.49 -11.73
CA ILE A 57 -0.37 -22.90 -11.96
C ILE A 57 0.25 -22.40 -10.66
N ASP A 58 1.57 -22.27 -10.65
CA ASP A 58 2.28 -21.72 -9.50
C ASP A 58 1.88 -20.26 -9.23
N LEU A 59 1.67 -19.92 -7.96
CA LEU A 59 1.25 -18.58 -7.54
C LEU A 59 2.25 -17.50 -7.97
N PHE A 60 3.56 -17.77 -7.85
CA PHE A 60 4.57 -16.80 -8.22
C PHE A 60 4.70 -16.66 -9.73
N GLU A 61 4.44 -17.72 -10.50
CA GLU A 61 4.35 -17.66 -11.95
C GLU A 61 3.14 -16.83 -12.41
N HIS A 62 1.98 -17.03 -11.79
CA HIS A 62 0.78 -16.23 -12.03
C HIS A 62 1.02 -14.74 -11.76
N ILE A 63 1.60 -14.42 -10.59
CA ILE A 63 1.92 -13.03 -10.20
C ILE A 63 2.93 -12.43 -11.18
N ARG A 64 4.01 -13.16 -11.52
CA ARG A 64 5.04 -12.68 -12.46
C ARG A 64 4.42 -12.34 -13.82
N ASN A 65 3.51 -13.17 -14.31
CA ASN A 65 2.85 -12.90 -15.58
C ASN A 65 1.92 -11.67 -15.49
N MET A 66 1.20 -11.52 -14.38
CA MET A 66 0.36 -10.35 -14.11
C MET A 66 1.18 -9.05 -13.95
N MET A 67 2.44 -9.12 -13.49
CA MET A 67 3.30 -7.95 -13.36
C MET A 67 3.58 -7.25 -14.70
N TYR A 68 3.65 -7.99 -15.81
CA TYR A 68 3.93 -7.40 -17.14
C TYR A 68 2.88 -6.38 -17.59
N THR A 69 1.64 -6.51 -17.14
CA THR A 69 0.57 -5.55 -17.46
C THR A 69 0.29 -4.59 -16.30
N THR A 70 0.40 -5.08 -15.07
CA THR A 70 0.01 -4.31 -13.89
C THR A 70 1.08 -3.30 -13.48
N VAL A 71 2.37 -3.63 -13.58
CA VAL A 71 3.45 -2.69 -13.23
C VAL A 71 3.47 -1.50 -14.20
N PRO A 72 3.40 -1.68 -15.54
CA PRO A 72 3.31 -0.53 -16.45
C PRO A 72 2.08 0.34 -16.19
N ALA A 73 0.92 -0.27 -15.94
CA ALA A 73 -0.29 0.46 -15.59
C ALA A 73 -0.12 1.27 -14.30
N PHE A 74 0.48 0.66 -13.26
CA PHE A 74 0.77 1.34 -11.99
C PHE A 74 1.70 2.55 -12.17
N VAL A 75 2.78 2.39 -12.95
CA VAL A 75 3.71 3.49 -13.24
C VAL A 75 3.00 4.64 -13.97
N LEU A 76 2.16 4.32 -14.95
CA LEU A 76 1.40 5.32 -15.70
C LEU A 76 0.40 6.05 -14.80
N THR A 77 -0.35 5.31 -13.98
CA THR A 77 -1.29 5.90 -13.01
C THR A 77 -0.57 6.75 -11.96
N ALA A 78 0.58 6.30 -11.45
CA ALA A 78 1.38 7.06 -10.50
C ALA A 78 1.90 8.36 -11.13
N ALA A 79 2.36 8.32 -12.37
CA ALA A 79 2.77 9.51 -13.11
C ALA A 79 1.61 10.50 -13.27
N LEU A 80 0.41 10.02 -13.61
CA LEU A 80 -0.78 10.88 -13.69
C LEU A 80 -1.14 11.52 -12.36
N PHE A 81 -1.09 10.78 -11.25
CA PHE A 81 -1.35 11.36 -9.93
C PHE A 81 -0.32 12.42 -9.54
N VAL A 82 0.95 12.23 -9.89
CA VAL A 82 1.99 13.25 -9.66
C VAL A 82 1.75 14.49 -10.51
N LEU A 83 1.35 14.33 -11.78
CA LEU A 83 1.05 15.45 -12.68
C LEU A 83 -0.19 16.24 -12.25
N PHE A 84 -1.22 15.57 -11.72
CA PHE A 84 -2.42 16.21 -11.21
C PHE A 84 -2.30 16.68 -9.75
N ALA A 85 -1.25 16.28 -9.04
CA ALA A 85 -0.98 16.78 -7.71
C ALA A 85 -0.51 18.23 -7.78
N ASP A 86 -1.32 19.15 -7.26
CA ASP A 86 -0.96 20.56 -7.15
C ASP A 86 0.14 20.76 -6.10
N ALA A 87 1.40 20.80 -6.54
CA ALA A 87 2.55 21.02 -5.65
C ALA A 87 2.62 22.44 -5.07
N SER A 88 1.82 23.37 -5.61
CA SER A 88 1.76 24.79 -5.23
C SER A 88 1.22 25.02 -3.81
N THR A 89 0.55 24.02 -3.22
CA THR A 89 -0.09 24.10 -1.88
C THR A 89 0.66 23.33 -0.80
N ALA A 90 1.80 22.70 -1.13
CA ALA A 90 2.57 21.89 -0.19
C ALA A 90 3.29 22.78 0.84
N ASN A 91 2.68 22.97 2.00
CA ASN A 91 3.26 23.74 3.09
C ASN A 91 4.22 22.88 3.93
N LEU A 92 5.53 23.09 3.76
CA LEU A 92 6.60 22.39 4.48
C LEU A 92 6.53 22.60 6.00
N ASP A 93 5.98 23.74 6.46
CA ASP A 93 5.85 24.04 7.90
C ASP A 93 4.82 23.13 8.58
N SER A 94 3.73 22.78 7.89
CA SER A 94 2.73 21.83 8.38
C SER A 94 3.32 20.43 8.62
N ILE A 95 4.32 20.04 7.81
CA ILE A 95 5.03 18.76 7.94
C ILE A 95 5.89 18.74 9.22
N ALA A 96 6.59 19.84 9.49
CA ALA A 96 7.43 19.99 10.68
C ALA A 96 6.58 20.00 11.97
N ALA A 97 5.43 20.68 11.95
CA ALA A 97 4.47 20.69 13.05
C ALA A 97 3.91 19.29 13.33
N MET A 98 3.49 18.56 12.29
CA MET A 98 2.99 17.19 12.41
C MET A 98 4.05 16.23 12.96
N LYS A 99 5.30 16.32 12.49
CA LYS A 99 6.42 15.53 13.03
C LYS A 99 6.62 15.77 14.52
N THR A 100 6.54 17.02 14.95
CA THR A 100 6.72 17.40 16.36
C THR A 100 5.59 16.87 17.24
N GLN A 101 4.34 16.93 16.75
CA GLN A 101 3.19 16.34 17.44
C GLN A 101 3.28 14.81 17.54
N LEU A 102 3.73 14.15 16.48
CA LEU A 102 3.96 12.70 16.45
C LEU A 102 5.02 12.27 17.47
N LEU A 103 6.13 13.00 17.57
CA LEU A 103 7.17 12.75 18.58
C LEU A 103 6.67 13.02 20.00
N SER A 104 5.87 14.07 20.20
CA SER A 104 5.27 14.41 21.49
C SER A 104 4.22 13.39 21.95
N SER A 105 3.59 12.66 21.03
CA SER A 105 2.59 11.64 21.38
C SER A 105 3.19 10.45 22.13
N GLY A 106 4.51 10.24 22.03
CA GLY A 106 5.20 9.09 22.62
C GLY A 106 4.81 7.74 22.00
N LEU A 107 3.96 7.71 20.98
CA LEU A 107 3.44 6.49 20.35
C LEU A 107 4.43 5.84 19.35
N ILE A 108 5.52 6.54 19.01
CA ILE A 108 6.52 6.03 18.07
C ILE A 108 7.57 5.24 18.85
N HIS A 109 7.53 3.92 18.69
CA HIS A 109 8.51 3.04 19.29
C HIS A 109 9.14 2.08 18.27
N GLY A 110 10.42 1.78 18.42
CA GLY A 110 11.15 0.90 17.49
C GLY A 110 10.61 -0.54 17.45
N TYR A 111 10.00 -1.02 18.54
CA TYR A 111 9.42 -2.37 18.62
C TYR A 111 8.20 -2.57 17.72
N THR A 112 7.52 -1.49 17.31
CA THR A 112 6.40 -1.55 16.37
C THR A 112 6.82 -2.05 14.98
N LEU A 113 8.12 -2.02 14.66
CA LEU A 113 8.66 -2.57 13.42
C LEU A 113 8.83 -4.09 13.45
N ILE A 114 8.81 -4.72 14.64
CA ILE A 114 9.05 -6.17 14.80
C ILE A 114 7.98 -6.99 14.06
N PRO A 115 6.66 -6.75 14.23
CA PRO A 115 5.64 -7.50 13.51
C PRO A 115 5.79 -7.35 12.00
N PHE A 116 6.10 -6.14 11.52
CA PHE A 116 6.32 -5.88 10.10
C PHE A 116 7.54 -6.63 9.55
N ALA A 117 8.66 -6.62 10.28
CA ALA A 117 9.87 -7.35 9.91
C ALA A 117 9.65 -8.86 9.87
N VAL A 118 8.94 -9.42 10.86
CA VAL A 118 8.57 -10.84 10.88
C VAL A 118 7.73 -11.18 9.65
N LEU A 119 6.72 -10.37 9.35
CA LEU A 119 5.84 -10.57 8.18
C LEU A 119 6.66 -10.55 6.87
N LEU A 120 7.57 -9.60 6.70
CA LEU A 120 8.47 -9.54 5.54
C LEU A 120 9.35 -10.79 5.41
N ILE A 121 9.93 -11.26 6.52
CA ILE A 121 10.78 -12.46 6.53
C ILE A 121 9.95 -13.69 6.12
N LEU A 122 8.76 -13.87 6.68
CA LEU A 122 7.89 -15.00 6.37
C LEU A 122 7.44 -14.99 4.89
N ALA A 123 7.11 -13.81 4.36
CA ALA A 123 6.74 -13.63 2.97
C ALA A 123 7.90 -13.98 2.01
N LEU A 124 9.13 -13.53 2.32
CA LEU A 124 10.33 -13.83 1.52
C LEU A 124 10.72 -15.31 1.60
N ARG A 125 10.53 -15.94 2.77
CA ARG A 125 10.80 -17.37 2.96
C ARG A 125 9.75 -18.29 2.33
N LYS A 126 8.74 -17.75 1.64
CA LYS A 126 7.69 -18.51 0.94
C LYS A 126 7.04 -19.57 1.84
N ILE A 127 6.81 -19.23 3.10
CA ILE A 127 6.10 -20.14 3.99
C ILE A 127 4.64 -20.10 3.53
N ASN A 128 4.14 -21.25 3.06
CA ASN A 128 2.78 -21.37 2.57
C ASN A 128 1.80 -20.97 3.68
N ALA A 129 0.87 -20.07 3.36
CA ALA A 129 -0.19 -19.68 4.28
C ALA A 129 -1.18 -20.83 4.57
N ILE A 130 -1.20 -21.83 3.70
CA ILE A 130 -2.02 -23.04 3.80
C ILE A 130 -1.08 -24.21 4.01
N TYR A 131 -1.20 -24.88 5.17
CA TYR A 131 -0.61 -26.21 5.36
C TYR A 131 -1.44 -27.20 4.54
N THR A 132 -0.92 -27.62 3.39
CA THR A 132 -1.36 -28.86 2.74
C THR A 132 -0.50 -30.00 3.26
#